data_AF-A0A9E6BMT1-F1
#
_entry.id   AF-A0A9E6BMT1-F1
#
_cell.length_a   1.000
_cell.length_b   1.000
_cell.length_c   1.000
_cell.angle_alpha   90.00
_cell.angle_beta   90.00
_cell.angle_gamma   90.00
#
_symmetry.space_group_name_H-M   'P 1'
#
loop_
_entity.id
_entity.type
_entity.pdbx_description
1 polymer ?
#
loop_
_entity_poly.entity_id
_entity_poly.type
_entity_poly.pdbx_seq_one_letter_code
_entity_poly.pdbx_strand_id
1 'polypeptide(L)'
;MRLAISFLALLVLAACNDLTVGGGAVEQKIKPVAAAPTTPATDTASATTDGTTAPADAPANAVIVINNDNPLISNSQNFEAVTEQATAEADKARLEAQKKKFAIIAPTALPTRSKKTVSVVQYALNSTNAVGEKKYTRGFGGGKTASARNCAKFSSSDDAQVAFLQAGGPKRDSKNLDPDGDGFACDWSPDAYRKLVQ
;
A
#
# COMPACT_ATOMS: atom_id res chain seq x y z
N MET A 1 -62.85 -38.82 6.45
CA MET A 1 -62.52 -37.99 7.65
C MET A 1 -61.10 -37.45 7.43
N ARG A 2 -60.96 -36.26 6.84
CA ARG A 2 -60.59 -34.98 7.50
C ARG A 2 -59.28 -35.11 8.31
N LEU A 3 -58.14 -34.78 7.69
CA LEU A 3 -57.44 -33.47 7.74
C LEU A 3 -56.51 -33.35 8.98
N ALA A 4 -55.20 -33.29 8.76
CA ALA A 4 -54.32 -32.17 9.16
C ALA A 4 -52.86 -32.62 9.24
N ILE A 5 -52.09 -32.12 8.28
CA ILE A 5 -50.63 -32.08 8.25
C ILE A 5 -50.19 -31.06 9.32
N SER A 6 -49.27 -31.42 10.22
CA SER A 6 -48.64 -30.46 11.13
C SER A 6 -47.12 -30.59 11.06
N PHE A 7 -46.55 -29.83 10.12
CA PHE A 7 -45.15 -29.44 10.11
C PHE A 7 -44.91 -28.51 11.30
N LEU A 8 -44.09 -28.91 12.28
CA LEU A 8 -43.51 -27.97 13.23
C LEU A 8 -42.06 -27.71 12.82
N ALA A 9 -41.91 -26.75 11.92
CA ALA A 9 -40.65 -26.15 11.56
C ALA A 9 -40.19 -25.26 12.74
N LEU A 10 -39.14 -25.68 13.45
CA LEU A 10 -38.44 -24.79 14.38
C LEU A 10 -37.48 -23.92 13.58
N LEU A 11 -37.97 -22.73 13.25
CA LEU A 11 -37.28 -21.63 12.59
C LEU A 11 -36.19 -21.09 13.53
N VAL A 12 -34.94 -21.55 13.36
CA VAL A 12 -33.78 -20.88 13.98
C VAL A 12 -33.53 -19.60 13.20
N LEU A 13 -33.77 -18.49 13.89
CA LEU A 13 -33.62 -17.13 13.42
C LEU A 13 -32.20 -16.91 12.89
N ALA A 14 -32.07 -16.75 11.58
CA ALA A 14 -30.88 -16.25 10.93
C ALA A 14 -30.67 -14.80 11.37
N ALA A 15 -29.67 -14.53 12.20
CA ALA A 15 -29.15 -13.20 12.39
C ALA A 15 -28.31 -12.83 11.15
N CYS A 16 -28.98 -12.28 10.14
CA CYS A 16 -28.31 -11.51 9.10
C CYS A 16 -27.86 -10.19 9.75
N ASN A 17 -26.55 -10.04 10.00
CA ASN A 17 -25.97 -8.72 10.13
C ASN A 17 -26.02 -8.08 8.73
N ASP A 18 -27.08 -7.33 8.46
CA ASP A 18 -27.09 -6.33 7.40
C ASP A 18 -26.02 -5.28 7.74
N LEU A 19 -24.81 -5.44 7.18
CA LEU A 19 -23.94 -4.30 6.95
C LEU A 19 -24.59 -3.47 5.84
N THR A 20 -25.52 -2.61 6.24
CA THR A 20 -25.83 -1.41 5.49
C THR A 20 -24.56 -0.56 5.47
N VAL A 21 -23.73 -0.73 4.45
CA VAL A 21 -22.80 0.33 4.04
C VAL A 21 -23.71 1.47 3.63
N GLY A 22 -23.82 2.46 4.51
CA GLY A 22 -24.51 3.70 4.24
C GLY A 22 -23.89 4.33 3.00
N GLY A 23 -24.53 4.14 1.85
CA GLY A 23 -24.44 5.03 0.71
C GLY A 23 -25.05 6.37 1.15
N GLY A 24 -24.31 7.11 1.96
CA GLY A 24 -24.58 8.50 2.25
C GLY A 24 -24.31 9.29 0.99
N ALA A 25 -25.33 9.42 0.15
CA ALA A 25 -25.47 10.60 -0.69
C ALA A 25 -25.47 11.78 0.28
N VAL A 26 -24.35 12.50 0.36
CA VAL A 26 -24.33 13.82 1.00
C VAL A 26 -25.09 14.78 0.09
N GLU A 27 -26.42 14.77 0.20
CA GLU A 27 -27.22 15.89 -0.28
C GLU A 27 -26.97 17.06 0.66
N GLN A 28 -25.91 17.82 0.40
CA GLN A 28 -25.74 19.13 1.03
C GLN A 28 -26.78 20.07 0.43
N LYS A 29 -27.88 20.23 1.15
CA LYS A 29 -28.81 21.34 0.94
C LYS A 29 -28.13 22.64 1.37
N ILE A 30 -27.45 23.28 0.44
CA ILE A 30 -26.80 24.57 0.64
C ILE A 30 -27.92 25.61 0.81
N LYS A 31 -28.06 26.18 2.01
CA LYS A 31 -28.91 27.37 2.21
C LYS A 31 -28.31 28.54 1.41
N PRO A 32 -29.11 29.32 0.68
CA PRO A 32 -28.60 30.54 0.04
C PRO A 32 -28.22 31.53 1.15
N VAL A 33 -26.94 31.88 1.22
CA VAL A 33 -26.49 33.03 2.01
C VAL A 33 -26.91 34.28 1.23
N ALA A 34 -27.71 35.12 1.88
CA ALA A 34 -28.11 36.41 1.35
C ALA A 34 -26.88 37.25 1.03
N ALA A 35 -26.90 37.93 -0.12
CA ALA A 35 -25.87 38.86 -0.53
C ALA A 35 -25.76 40.01 0.50
N ALA A 36 -24.64 40.05 1.21
CA ALA A 36 -24.24 41.20 2.02
C ALA A 36 -23.47 42.21 1.14
N PRO A 37 -23.56 43.52 1.43
CA PRO A 37 -23.14 44.57 0.51
C PRO A 37 -21.62 44.56 0.27
N THR A 38 -21.24 44.69 -1.00
CA THR A 38 -19.87 44.90 -1.45
C THR A 38 -19.39 46.30 -1.05
N THR A 39 -18.48 46.36 -0.08
CA THR A 39 -17.49 47.45 0.01
C THR A 39 -16.19 46.96 -0.63
N PRO A 40 -15.55 47.74 -1.52
CA PRO A 40 -14.28 47.33 -2.12
C PRO A 40 -13.19 47.40 -1.04
N ALA A 41 -12.73 46.24 -0.58
CA ALA A 41 -11.54 46.12 0.24
C ALA A 41 -10.32 46.26 -0.67
N THR A 42 -9.54 47.32 -0.47
CA THR A 42 -8.23 47.48 -1.09
C THR A 42 -7.25 46.59 -0.33
N ASP A 43 -7.13 45.32 -0.74
CA ASP A 43 -6.16 44.40 -0.15
C ASP A 43 -4.76 44.64 -0.74
N THR A 44 -3.95 45.35 0.04
CA THR A 44 -2.50 45.44 -0.16
C THR A 44 -1.88 44.11 0.25
N ALA A 45 -1.60 43.23 -0.73
CA ALA A 45 -0.85 42.01 -0.50
C ALA A 45 0.67 42.29 -0.43
N SER A 46 1.26 42.16 0.77
CA SER A 46 2.72 42.07 0.94
C SER A 46 3.22 40.70 0.45
N ALA A 47 4.01 40.71 -0.63
CA ALA A 47 4.81 39.56 -1.02
C ALA A 47 6.15 39.60 -0.26
N THR A 48 6.38 38.64 0.63
CA THR A 48 7.70 38.37 1.20
C THR A 48 8.52 37.56 0.20
N THR A 49 9.45 38.21 -0.50
CA THR A 49 10.54 37.55 -1.22
C THR A 49 11.79 37.51 -0.33
N ASP A 50 12.18 36.31 0.06
CA ASP A 50 13.47 35.98 0.64
C ASP A 50 14.52 35.91 -0.49
N GLY A 51 15.63 36.63 -0.35
CA GLY A 51 16.71 36.64 -1.33
C GLY A 51 17.40 37.99 -1.59
N THR A 52 18.43 38.25 -0.79
CA THR A 52 19.69 38.92 -1.17
C THR A 52 19.74 40.46 -1.22
N THR A 53 20.48 41.01 -0.24
CA THR A 53 21.15 42.33 -0.20
C THR A 53 20.51 43.47 -1.01
N ALA A 54 19.80 44.36 -0.29
CA ALA A 54 19.40 45.66 -0.79
C ALA A 54 20.62 46.52 -1.18
N PRO A 55 20.59 47.28 -2.29
CA PRO A 55 21.49 48.40 -2.48
C PRO A 55 21.17 49.45 -1.40
N ALA A 56 22.19 49.92 -0.70
CA ALA A 56 22.07 50.79 0.48
C ALA A 56 21.61 52.23 0.19
N ASP A 57 20.75 52.46 -0.80
CA ASP A 57 20.24 53.81 -1.11
C ASP A 57 18.86 53.83 -1.79
N ALA A 58 18.00 52.84 -1.53
CA ALA A 58 16.61 52.87 -2.00
C ALA A 58 15.72 53.60 -0.97
N PRO A 59 14.92 54.62 -1.36
CA PRO A 59 14.05 55.34 -0.44
C PRO A 59 13.02 54.39 0.20
N ALA A 60 12.71 54.61 1.49
CA ALA A 60 11.92 53.73 2.36
C ALA A 60 10.42 53.55 1.99
N ASN A 61 10.05 53.78 0.74
CA ASN A 61 8.72 53.54 0.19
C ASN A 61 8.81 53.10 -1.28
N ALA A 62 9.62 52.07 -1.56
CA ALA A 62 9.60 51.42 -2.85
C ALA A 62 8.29 50.63 -2.99
N VAL A 63 7.30 51.24 -3.63
CA VAL A 63 6.08 50.55 -4.06
C VAL A 63 6.50 49.40 -4.96
N ILE A 64 6.24 48.15 -4.55
CA ILE A 64 6.42 47.00 -5.44
C ILE A 64 5.36 47.11 -6.53
N VAL A 65 5.76 47.57 -7.71
CA VAL A 65 4.90 47.59 -8.91
C VAL A 65 4.87 46.16 -9.44
N ILE A 66 3.73 45.47 -9.28
CA ILE A 66 3.51 44.18 -9.93
C ILE A 66 3.37 44.44 -11.42
N ASN A 67 4.44 44.17 -12.17
CA ASN A 67 4.43 44.27 -13.63
C ASN A 67 3.84 42.96 -14.21
N ASN A 68 2.54 42.99 -14.49
CA ASN A 68 1.82 41.88 -15.13
C ASN A 68 2.16 41.71 -16.62
N ASP A 69 2.90 42.65 -17.21
CA ASP A 69 3.30 42.69 -18.63
C ASP A 69 4.78 42.28 -18.82
N ASN A 70 5.28 41.37 -17.98
CA ASN A 70 6.62 40.81 -18.13
C ASN A 70 6.58 39.57 -19.06
N PRO A 71 7.08 39.64 -20.31
CA PRO A 71 7.04 38.52 -21.25
C PRO A 71 7.93 37.34 -20.83
N LEU A 72 8.81 37.50 -19.84
CA LEU A 72 9.65 36.43 -19.29
C LEU A 72 8.95 35.63 -18.17
N ILE A 73 7.78 36.07 -17.69
CA ILE A 73 7.02 35.44 -16.61
C ILE A 73 5.63 35.06 -17.13
N SER A 74 5.07 33.94 -16.67
CA SER A 74 3.72 33.51 -17.06
C SER A 74 2.67 34.52 -16.63
N ASN A 75 1.77 34.88 -17.55
CA ASN A 75 0.62 35.75 -17.33
C ASN A 75 -0.63 35.01 -16.79
N SER A 76 -0.47 33.81 -16.24
CA SER A 76 -1.56 32.95 -15.75
C SER A 76 -2.37 33.54 -14.58
N GLN A 77 -1.89 34.61 -13.95
CA GLN A 77 -2.57 35.34 -12.87
C GLN A 77 -3.31 36.60 -13.35
N ASN A 78 -3.23 36.96 -14.65
CA ASN A 78 -3.97 38.08 -15.24
C ASN A 78 -5.29 37.58 -15.84
N PHE A 79 -6.43 37.99 -15.29
CA PHE A 79 -7.76 37.52 -15.71
C PHE A 79 -8.10 37.84 -17.16
N GLU A 80 -7.73 39.02 -17.66
CA GLU A 80 -8.00 39.44 -19.05
C GLU A 80 -7.19 38.58 -20.03
N ALA A 81 -5.90 38.37 -19.74
CA ALA A 81 -5.04 37.54 -20.57
C ALA A 81 -5.45 36.05 -20.58
N VAL A 82 -5.95 35.54 -19.45
CA VAL A 82 -6.46 34.15 -19.37
C VAL A 82 -7.78 34.00 -20.13
N THR A 83 -8.68 34.98 -20.08
CA THR A 83 -9.95 34.92 -20.82
C THR A 83 -9.76 34.94 -22.34
N GLU A 84 -8.74 35.62 -22.84
CA GLU A 84 -8.41 35.63 -24.27
C GLU A 84 -7.73 34.32 -24.73
N GLN A 85 -7.00 33.64 -23.85
CA GLN A 85 -6.26 32.42 -24.17
C GLN A 85 -7.07 31.13 -23.93
N ALA A 86 -8.02 31.13 -22.99
CA ALA A 86 -8.82 29.97 -22.61
C ALA A 86 -10.27 30.13 -23.09
N THR A 87 -10.51 29.78 -24.36
CA THR A 87 -11.87 29.69 -24.90
C THR A 87 -12.50 28.33 -24.59
N ALA A 88 -13.83 28.30 -24.45
CA ALA A 88 -14.57 27.06 -24.18
C ALA A 88 -14.33 25.99 -25.26
N GLU A 89 -14.12 26.41 -26.51
CA GLU A 89 -13.81 25.54 -27.64
C GLU A 89 -12.41 24.93 -27.51
N ALA A 90 -11.41 25.72 -27.10
CA ALA A 90 -10.05 25.24 -26.89
C ALA A 90 -9.98 24.24 -25.73
N ASP A 91 -10.70 24.51 -24.65
CA ASP A 91 -10.80 23.61 -23.50
C ASP A 91 -11.51 22.30 -23.87
N LYS A 92 -12.59 22.38 -24.65
CA LYS A 92 -13.26 21.19 -25.19
C LYS A 92 -12.30 20.35 -26.03
N ALA A 93 -11.55 20.97 -26.94
CA ALA A 93 -10.58 20.26 -27.77
C ALA A 93 -9.46 19.60 -26.94
N ARG A 94 -8.98 20.27 -25.89
CA ARG A 94 -7.98 19.72 -24.96
C ARG A 94 -8.53 18.54 -24.18
N LEU A 95 -9.74 18.65 -23.65
CA LEU A 95 -10.43 17.55 -22.95
C LEU A 95 -10.70 16.38 -23.88
N GLU A 96 -11.09 16.62 -25.13
CA GLU A 96 -11.24 15.57 -26.14
C GLU A 96 -9.90 14.89 -26.45
N ALA A 97 -8.83 15.67 -26.59
CA ALA A 97 -7.48 15.13 -26.78
C ALA A 97 -6.99 14.32 -25.56
N GLN A 98 -7.34 14.72 -24.34
CA GLN A 98 -7.04 13.98 -23.12
C GLN A 98 -7.89 12.70 -23.00
N LYS A 99 -9.18 12.77 -23.33
CA LYS A 99 -10.09 11.61 -23.36
C LYS A 99 -9.61 10.55 -24.34
N LYS A 100 -9.09 10.94 -25.51
CA LYS A 100 -8.49 10.01 -26.50
C LYS A 100 -7.24 9.28 -25.98
N LYS A 101 -6.55 9.85 -24.99
CA LYS A 101 -5.32 9.27 -24.38
C LYS A 101 -5.59 8.51 -23.09
N PHE A 102 -6.78 8.68 -22.51
CA PHE A 102 -7.11 8.07 -21.24
C PHE A 102 -7.52 6.61 -21.45
N ALA A 103 -6.74 5.69 -20.89
CA ALA A 103 -7.06 4.28 -20.82
C ALA A 103 -7.12 3.86 -19.36
N ILE A 104 -8.26 3.35 -18.91
CA ILE A 104 -8.38 2.69 -17.60
C ILE A 104 -7.85 1.27 -17.79
N ILE A 105 -6.70 0.97 -17.19
CA ILE A 105 -6.20 -0.40 -17.12
C ILE A 105 -6.90 -1.08 -15.95
N ALA A 106 -7.69 -2.11 -16.24
CA ALA A 106 -8.31 -2.92 -15.21
C ALA A 106 -7.21 -3.68 -14.42
N PRO A 107 -7.33 -3.79 -13.09
CA PRO A 107 -6.39 -4.57 -12.30
C PRO A 107 -6.46 -6.05 -12.72
N THR A 108 -5.35 -6.55 -13.27
CA THR A 108 -5.21 -7.97 -13.60
C THR A 108 -4.82 -8.74 -12.35
N ALA A 109 -5.40 -9.93 -12.15
CA ALA A 109 -5.02 -10.82 -11.06
C ALA A 109 -3.52 -11.19 -11.14
N LEU A 110 -2.87 -11.29 -9.98
CA LEU A 110 -1.50 -11.73 -9.89
C LEU A 110 -1.36 -13.17 -10.45
N PRO A 111 -0.29 -13.46 -11.20
CA PRO A 111 -0.05 -14.81 -11.68
C PRO A 111 0.11 -15.77 -10.50
N THR A 112 -0.56 -16.92 -10.58
CA THR A 112 -0.39 -17.99 -9.60
C THR A 112 0.90 -18.75 -9.89
N ARG A 113 1.64 -19.18 -8.85
CA ARG A 113 2.82 -20.03 -9.05
C ARG A 113 2.39 -21.36 -9.66
N SER A 114 2.89 -21.66 -10.86
CA SER A 114 2.55 -22.86 -11.64
C SER A 114 3.19 -24.16 -11.11
N LYS A 115 4.26 -24.07 -10.33
CA LYS A 115 4.91 -25.22 -9.69
C LYS A 115 4.74 -25.14 -8.17
N LYS A 116 4.35 -26.25 -7.54
CA LYS A 116 4.47 -26.45 -6.09
C LYS A 116 5.95 -26.56 -5.72
N THR A 117 6.65 -25.43 -5.73
CA THR A 117 7.98 -25.35 -5.15
C THR A 117 7.86 -25.16 -3.64
N VAL A 118 8.83 -25.71 -2.91
CA VAL A 118 8.94 -25.51 -1.46
C VAL A 118 9.12 -24.01 -1.18
N SER A 119 8.33 -23.47 -0.25
CA SER A 119 8.43 -22.07 0.19
C SER A 119 8.77 -22.00 1.66
N VAL A 120 9.90 -21.35 1.97
CA VAL A 120 10.34 -21.10 3.35
C VAL A 120 9.39 -20.16 4.10
N VAL A 121 8.83 -19.17 3.41
CA VAL A 121 7.82 -18.25 3.98
C VAL A 121 6.58 -19.01 4.40
N GLN A 122 6.03 -19.85 3.52
CA GLN A 122 4.86 -20.66 3.85
C GLN A 122 5.14 -21.59 5.04
N TYR A 123 6.34 -22.16 5.10
CA TYR A 123 6.75 -22.99 6.22
C TYR A 123 6.90 -22.20 7.53
N ALA A 124 7.45 -20.99 7.48
CA ALA A 124 7.56 -20.10 8.63
C ALA A 124 6.19 -19.76 9.22
N LEU A 125 5.22 -19.43 8.38
CA LEU A 125 3.85 -19.08 8.78
C LEU A 125 3.04 -20.28 9.29
N ASN A 126 3.32 -21.48 8.78
CA ASN A 126 2.63 -22.70 9.21
C ASN A 126 3.26 -23.36 10.44
N SER A 127 4.51 -23.01 10.78
CA SER A 127 5.20 -23.53 11.95
C SER A 127 4.84 -22.73 13.19
N THR A 128 4.62 -23.42 14.31
CA THR A 128 4.17 -22.82 15.57
C THR A 128 5.22 -22.90 16.68
N ASN A 129 6.23 -23.74 16.52
CA ASN A 129 7.28 -23.94 17.51
C ASN A 129 8.32 -22.82 17.45
N ALA A 130 8.96 -22.58 18.60
CA ALA A 130 10.07 -21.65 18.72
C ALA A 130 11.37 -22.25 18.17
N VAL A 131 12.35 -21.40 17.86
CA VAL A 131 13.70 -21.84 17.49
C VAL A 131 14.35 -22.56 18.67
N GLY A 132 14.95 -23.72 18.42
CA GLY A 132 15.51 -24.62 19.43
C GLY A 132 14.49 -25.52 20.14
N GLU A 133 13.18 -25.32 19.89
CA GLU A 133 12.14 -26.19 20.45
C GLU A 133 12.08 -27.52 19.68
N LYS A 134 12.62 -28.57 20.30
CA LYS A 134 12.65 -29.91 19.70
C LYS A 134 11.24 -30.46 19.44
N LYS A 135 10.88 -30.56 18.16
CA LYS A 135 9.61 -31.12 17.67
C LYS A 135 9.75 -32.46 16.98
N TYR A 136 10.95 -32.76 16.50
CA TYR A 136 11.26 -33.95 15.72
C TYR A 136 12.40 -34.74 16.35
N THR A 137 12.18 -36.02 16.60
CA THR A 137 13.21 -36.90 17.12
C THR A 137 14.30 -37.14 16.07
N ARG A 138 15.56 -36.92 16.45
CA ARG A 138 16.74 -37.22 15.66
C ARG A 138 17.43 -38.47 16.23
N GLY A 139 17.76 -39.42 15.36
CA GLY A 139 18.56 -40.59 15.72
C GLY A 139 20.04 -40.22 15.89
N PHE A 140 20.87 -41.21 16.22
CA PHE A 140 22.31 -41.05 16.32
C PHE A 140 22.93 -40.85 14.92
N GLY A 141 22.86 -39.64 14.37
CA GLY A 141 23.39 -39.32 13.05
C GLY A 141 24.11 -37.96 13.04
N GLY A 142 25.38 -37.96 12.64
CA GLY A 142 26.18 -36.78 12.26
C GLY A 142 26.62 -35.82 13.38
N GLY A 143 25.80 -35.60 14.41
CA GLY A 143 26.09 -34.64 15.48
C GLY A 143 26.23 -33.19 14.98
N LYS A 144 26.41 -32.25 15.92
CA LYS A 144 26.49 -30.80 15.62
C LYS A 144 27.69 -30.45 14.72
N THR A 145 28.82 -31.12 14.89
CA THR A 145 30.03 -30.85 14.08
C THR A 145 29.85 -31.22 12.61
N ALA A 146 29.21 -32.35 12.28
CA ALA A 146 28.93 -32.66 10.87
C ALA A 146 27.84 -31.76 10.29
N SER A 147 26.87 -31.35 11.12
CA SER A 147 25.84 -30.40 10.70
C SER A 147 26.45 -29.07 10.28
N ALA A 148 27.35 -28.50 11.09
CA ALA A 148 28.06 -27.26 10.76
C ALA A 148 28.78 -27.34 9.38
N ARG A 149 29.45 -28.46 9.08
CA ARG A 149 30.09 -28.69 7.76
C ARG A 149 29.09 -28.80 6.62
N ASN A 150 27.92 -29.38 6.87
CA ASN A 150 26.87 -29.50 5.85
C ASN A 150 26.17 -28.16 5.61
N CYS A 151 25.97 -27.36 6.66
CA CYS A 151 25.43 -26.02 6.58
C CYS A 151 26.34 -25.05 5.82
N ALA A 152 27.67 -25.18 5.99
CA ALA A 152 28.65 -24.38 5.26
C ALA A 152 28.65 -24.57 3.72
N LYS A 153 27.87 -25.53 3.19
CA LYS A 153 27.70 -25.75 1.74
C LYS A 153 26.70 -24.80 1.09
N PHE A 154 25.87 -24.11 1.89
CA PHE A 154 24.83 -23.21 1.40
C PHE A 154 25.28 -21.76 1.53
N SER A 155 24.87 -20.92 0.57
CA SER A 155 25.13 -19.48 0.55
C SER A 155 24.36 -18.72 1.63
N SER A 156 23.21 -19.24 2.04
CA SER A 156 22.34 -18.63 3.04
C SER A 156 21.60 -19.69 3.86
N SER A 157 21.09 -19.29 5.03
CA SER A 157 20.22 -20.14 5.86
C SER A 157 18.88 -20.43 5.17
N ASP A 158 18.35 -19.49 4.38
CA ASP A 158 17.16 -19.71 3.55
C ASP A 158 17.38 -20.83 2.52
N ASP A 159 18.53 -20.83 1.83
CA ASP A 159 18.88 -21.88 0.86
C ASP A 159 19.00 -23.25 1.54
N ALA A 160 19.60 -23.28 2.72
CA ALA A 160 19.70 -24.50 3.53
C ALA A 160 18.31 -25.01 3.95
N GLN A 161 17.42 -24.12 4.38
CA GLN A 161 16.05 -24.47 4.76
C GLN A 161 15.24 -24.98 3.55
N VAL A 162 15.37 -24.35 2.38
CA VAL A 162 14.76 -24.85 1.14
C VAL A 162 15.26 -26.27 0.85
N ALA A 163 16.57 -26.49 0.88
CA ALA A 163 17.17 -27.78 0.59
C ALA A 163 16.82 -28.87 1.61
N PHE A 164 16.64 -28.49 2.88
CA PHE A 164 16.16 -29.35 3.95
C PHE A 164 14.73 -29.82 3.71
N LEU A 165 13.82 -28.88 3.45
CA LEU A 165 12.41 -29.17 3.17
C LEU A 165 12.26 -29.98 1.87
N GLN A 166 13.05 -29.69 0.83
CA GLN A 166 13.09 -30.49 -0.40
C GLN A 166 13.59 -31.92 -0.18
N ALA A 167 14.48 -32.15 0.78
CA ALA A 167 15.00 -33.49 1.11
C ALA A 167 14.02 -34.34 1.95
N GLY A 168 12.91 -33.76 2.40
CA GLY A 168 11.89 -34.41 3.24
C GLY A 168 11.88 -33.93 4.71
N GLY A 169 12.61 -32.85 5.02
CA GLY A 169 12.46 -32.15 6.28
C GLY A 169 11.04 -31.61 6.46
N PRO A 170 10.54 -31.43 7.69
CA PRO A 170 11.24 -31.65 8.96
C PRO A 170 11.16 -33.09 9.51
N LYS A 171 10.38 -33.96 8.85
CA LYS A 171 10.20 -35.36 9.25
C LYS A 171 11.47 -36.17 9.08
N ARG A 172 12.21 -35.95 7.99
CA ARG A 172 13.45 -36.66 7.69
C ARG A 172 14.59 -35.68 7.42
N ASP A 173 15.62 -35.74 8.24
CA ASP A 173 16.85 -34.97 8.05
C ASP A 173 17.98 -35.85 7.49
N SER A 174 17.89 -36.19 6.19
CA SER A 174 18.90 -37.03 5.54
C SER A 174 20.25 -36.34 5.33
N LYS A 175 20.30 -35.02 5.50
CA LYS A 175 21.51 -34.20 5.28
C LYS A 175 22.11 -33.68 6.60
N ASN A 176 21.55 -34.05 7.75
CA ASN A 176 21.98 -33.59 9.07
C ASN A 176 22.06 -32.06 9.15
N LEU A 177 21.03 -31.36 8.67
CA LEU A 177 20.96 -29.89 8.65
C LEU A 177 20.26 -29.30 9.89
N ASP A 178 19.49 -30.12 10.61
CA ASP A 178 18.70 -29.77 11.80
C ASP A 178 18.94 -30.85 12.89
N PRO A 179 20.10 -30.81 13.56
CA PRO A 179 20.51 -31.84 14.52
C PRO A 179 19.79 -31.73 15.87
N ASP A 180 19.24 -30.58 16.22
CA ASP A 180 18.40 -30.34 17.40
C ASP A 180 16.93 -30.74 17.19
N GLY A 181 16.48 -30.80 15.94
CA GLY A 181 15.18 -31.34 15.57
C GLY A 181 14.04 -30.37 15.82
N ASP A 182 14.29 -29.06 15.74
CA ASP A 182 13.25 -28.03 15.84
C ASP A 182 12.54 -27.81 14.49
N GLY A 183 13.03 -28.41 13.40
CA GLY A 183 12.50 -28.26 12.06
C GLY A 183 13.05 -27.03 11.31
N PHE A 184 14.10 -26.39 11.84
CA PHE A 184 14.76 -25.23 11.28
C PHE A 184 16.24 -25.55 11.03
N ALA A 185 16.63 -25.60 9.76
CA ALA A 185 17.96 -26.02 9.34
C ALA A 185 18.96 -24.86 9.43
N CYS A 186 20.20 -25.18 9.84
CA CYS A 186 21.36 -24.29 9.70
C CYS A 186 21.13 -22.87 10.23
N ASP A 187 20.65 -22.77 11.47
CA ASP A 187 20.36 -21.51 12.18
C ASP A 187 19.29 -20.63 11.51
N TRP A 188 18.50 -21.19 10.60
CA TRP A 188 17.36 -20.48 10.01
C TRP A 188 16.31 -20.15 11.07
N SER A 189 15.74 -18.94 11.01
CA SER A 189 14.69 -18.50 11.93
C SER A 189 13.40 -18.13 11.18
N PRO A 190 12.24 -18.65 11.60
CA PRO A 190 10.94 -18.27 11.03
C PRO A 190 10.45 -16.89 11.51
N ASP A 191 11.05 -16.32 12.56
CA ASP A 191 10.48 -15.18 13.28
C ASP A 191 10.40 -13.92 12.43
N ALA A 192 11.38 -13.71 11.55
CA ALA A 192 11.37 -12.58 10.61
C ALA A 192 10.11 -12.62 9.73
N TYR A 193 9.74 -13.79 9.22
CA TYR A 193 8.56 -13.94 8.36
C TYR A 193 7.25 -13.86 9.14
N ARG A 194 7.21 -14.42 10.36
CA ARG A 194 6.03 -14.37 11.23
C ARG A 194 5.66 -12.94 11.61
N LYS A 195 6.67 -12.08 11.85
CA LYS A 195 6.47 -10.66 12.19
C LYS A 195 5.91 -9.81 11.05
N LEU A 196 6.09 -10.23 9.79
CA LEU A 196 5.62 -9.46 8.63
C LEU A 196 4.11 -9.54 8.39
N VAL A 197 3.42 -10.48 9.05
CA VAL A 197 1.99 -10.75 8.86
C VAL A 197 1.16 -10.32 10.09
N GLN A 198 1.82 -9.82 11.14
CA GLN A 198 1.19 -9.37 12.38
C GLN A 198 0.75 -7.90 12.33
#